data_AF-A0A7Y5REQ1-F1
#
_entry.id   AF-A0A7Y5REQ1-F1
#
_cell.length_a   1.000
_cell.length_b   1.000
_cell.length_c   1.000
_cell.angle_alpha   90.00
_cell.angle_beta   90.00
_cell.angle_gamma   90.00
#
_symmetry.space_group_name_H-M   'P 1'
#
loop_
_entity.id
_entity.type
_entity.pdbx_description
1 polymer ?
#
loop_
_entity_poly.entity_id
_entity_poly.type
_entity_poly.pdbx_seq_one_letter_code
_entity_poly.pdbx_strand_id
1 'polypeptide(L)'
;MSTVRPTTFTPYRLARVRLELSQITKRLMLVKIICGIALGICYWYSVPYVLPFIVHGATAESAAAASVAFQGSASRQLAMPVIAFFCLLLLRELPRRGRFEGHLRYFAAAYVIWAVMSVAWSDDPSLTLKRLVVFLINILAIYTFARRFSLVEMSALAFFVTGTVAILALYGDVVMQHIFDPRNADYRFQGVAEANYQAMSLVVCIFSGLTLFDRRPTWRKFLAPALFAAFILLYLTRSRVSTIICLMMAGIMMFRLTRKSLSAPARAMLAVACLAVVLP
;
A
#
# COMPACT_ATOMS: atom_id res chain seq x y z
N MET A 1 -53.00 -20.44 26.69
CA MET A 1 -52.76 -19.98 25.31
C MET A 1 -52.77 -18.45 25.30
N SER A 2 -51.59 -17.81 25.34
CA SER A 2 -51.50 -16.35 25.23
C SER A 2 -51.40 -15.95 23.76
N THR A 3 -52.39 -15.21 23.27
CA THR A 3 -52.42 -14.64 21.93
C THR A 3 -51.43 -13.48 21.82
N VAL A 4 -50.27 -13.73 21.19
CA VAL A 4 -49.27 -12.70 20.88
C VAL A 4 -49.87 -11.74 19.85
N ARG A 5 -50.15 -10.50 20.24
CA ARG A 5 -50.63 -9.47 19.32
C ARG A 5 -49.52 -9.10 18.32
N PRO A 6 -49.80 -9.04 17.01
CA PRO A 6 -48.84 -8.60 16.02
C PRO A 6 -48.51 -7.12 16.26
N THR A 7 -47.26 -6.83 16.61
CA THR A 7 -46.75 -5.46 16.70
C THR A 7 -46.75 -4.85 15.30
N THR A 8 -47.70 -3.94 15.04
CA THR A 8 -47.72 -3.11 13.83
C THR A 8 -46.50 -2.20 13.84
N PHE A 9 -45.47 -2.56 13.06
CA PHE A 9 -44.33 -1.70 12.80
C PHE A 9 -44.81 -0.46 12.03
N THR A 10 -44.86 0.69 12.71
CA THR A 10 -45.25 1.94 12.07
C THR A 10 -44.17 2.38 11.06
N PRO A 11 -44.55 2.80 9.84
CA PRO A 11 -43.62 3.17 8.76
C PRO A 11 -42.65 4.29 9.19
N TYR A 12 -43.05 5.13 10.13
CA TYR A 12 -42.22 6.18 10.72
C TYR A 12 -40.98 5.63 11.45
N ARG A 13 -41.11 4.49 12.15
CA ARG A 13 -40.00 3.88 12.89
C ARG A 13 -38.92 3.35 11.95
N LEU A 14 -39.33 2.80 10.80
CA LEU A 14 -38.40 2.32 9.76
C LEU A 14 -37.66 3.47 9.09
N ALA A 15 -38.34 4.59 8.79
CA ALA A 15 -37.72 5.78 8.22
C ALA A 15 -36.64 6.37 9.15
N ARG A 16 -36.93 6.45 10.46
CA ARG A 16 -35.97 6.92 11.47
C ARG A 16 -34.74 6.02 11.58
N VAL A 17 -34.93 4.71 11.68
CA VAL A 17 -33.82 3.74 11.74
C VAL A 17 -32.95 3.81 10.49
N ARG A 18 -33.54 3.99 9.30
CA ARG A 18 -32.80 4.15 8.04
C ARG A 18 -31.95 5.42 8.01
N LEU A 19 -32.48 6.53 8.53
CA LEU A 19 -31.74 7.79 8.66
C LEU A 19 -30.58 7.67 9.63
N GLU A 20 -30.79 7.06 10.80
CA GLU A 20 -29.74 6.83 11.80
C GLU A 20 -28.63 5.93 11.24
N LEU A 21 -28.97 4.84 10.55
CA LEU A 21 -28.00 3.97 9.85
C LEU A 21 -27.24 4.71 8.74
N SER A 22 -27.91 5.57 7.97
CA SER A 22 -27.29 6.39 6.93
C SER A 22 -26.30 7.41 7.53
N GLN A 23 -26.63 8.03 8.65
CA GLN A 23 -25.73 8.96 9.34
C GLN A 23 -24.52 8.23 9.95
N ILE A 24 -24.73 7.08 10.58
CA ILE A 24 -23.64 6.26 11.15
C ILE A 24 -22.68 5.81 10.04
N THR A 25 -23.20 5.33 8.92
CA THR A 25 -22.37 4.90 7.78
C THR A 25 -21.58 6.05 7.16
N LYS A 26 -22.17 7.26 7.04
CA LYS A 26 -21.45 8.46 6.58
C LYS A 26 -20.31 8.84 7.51
N ARG A 27 -20.55 8.88 8.83
CA ARG A 27 -19.50 9.18 9.83
C ARG A 27 -18.36 8.17 9.77
N LEU A 28 -18.67 6.88 9.70
CA LEU A 28 -17.66 5.83 9.57
C LEU A 28 -16.84 5.93 8.27
N MET A 29 -17.48 6.27 7.15
CA MET A 29 -16.77 6.50 5.89
C MET A 29 -15.82 7.69 5.98
N LEU A 30 -16.25 8.79 6.59
CA LEU A 30 -15.42 9.97 6.78
C LEU A 30 -14.21 9.68 7.67
N VAL A 31 -14.40 8.98 8.80
CA VAL A 31 -13.30 8.57 9.68
C VAL A 31 -12.29 7.69 8.93
N LYS A 32 -12.75 6.73 8.11
CA LYS A 32 -11.88 5.90 7.28
C LYS A 32 -11.08 6.72 6.27
N ILE A 33 -11.71 7.70 5.62
CA ILE A 33 -11.04 8.54 4.62
C ILE A 33 -9.96 9.38 5.30
N ILE A 34 -10.29 10.05 6.42
CA ILE A 34 -9.32 10.88 7.15
C ILE A 34 -8.15 10.03 7.64
N CYS A 35 -8.42 8.89 8.29
CA CYS A 35 -7.35 8.02 8.77
C CYS A 35 -6.55 7.42 7.60
N GLY A 36 -7.21 7.08 6.48
CA GLY A 36 -6.53 6.59 5.28
C GLY A 36 -5.57 7.61 4.69
N ILE A 37 -6.01 8.88 4.56
CA ILE A 37 -5.17 9.99 4.10
C ILE A 37 -4.00 10.21 5.07
N ALA A 38 -4.27 10.29 6.37
CA ALA A 38 -3.25 10.46 7.40
C ALA A 38 -2.20 9.34 7.36
N LEU A 39 -2.64 8.08 7.23
CA LEU A 39 -1.74 6.93 7.11
C LEU A 39 -0.94 6.96 5.80
N GLY A 40 -1.56 7.40 4.70
CA GLY A 40 -0.86 7.60 3.42
C GLY A 40 0.25 8.67 3.52
N ILE A 41 -0.02 9.78 4.20
CA ILE A 41 0.98 10.82 4.47
C ILE A 41 2.07 10.28 5.41
N CYS A 42 1.71 9.54 6.46
CA CYS A 42 2.71 8.97 7.35
C CYS A 42 3.58 7.91 6.66
N TYR A 43 3.04 7.16 5.70
CA TYR A 43 3.79 6.21 4.89
C TYR A 43 4.95 6.91 4.17
N TRP A 44 4.71 8.10 3.61
CA TRP A 44 5.74 8.92 2.97
C TRP A 44 6.91 9.22 3.89
N TYR A 45 6.66 9.56 5.16
CA TYR A 45 7.72 9.84 6.12
C TYR A 45 8.33 8.60 6.76
N SER A 46 7.68 7.43 6.60
CA SER A 46 8.13 6.16 7.18
C SER A 46 9.22 5.46 6.35
N VAL A 47 9.22 5.71 5.04
CA VAL A 47 10.18 5.15 4.08
C VAL A 47 11.28 6.19 3.85
N PRO A 48 12.55 5.79 3.74
CA PRO A 48 13.66 6.71 3.50
C PRO A 48 13.65 7.22 2.05
N TYR A 49 12.67 8.04 1.69
CA TYR A 49 12.67 8.78 0.44
C TYR A 49 13.61 9.97 0.56
N VAL A 50 14.47 10.16 -0.43
CA VAL A 50 15.22 11.40 -0.59
C VAL A 50 14.25 12.40 -1.18
N LEU A 51 13.61 13.19 -0.33
CA LEU A 51 12.66 14.20 -0.78
C LEU A 51 13.42 15.29 -1.55
N PRO A 52 13.00 15.62 -2.79
CA PRO A 52 13.74 16.53 -3.66
C PRO A 52 13.77 17.98 -3.14
N PHE A 53 13.01 18.30 -2.11
CA PHE A 53 12.97 19.63 -1.48
C PHE A 53 14.11 19.86 -0.49
N ILE A 54 14.81 18.80 -0.08
CA ILE A 54 15.96 18.87 0.84
C ILE A 54 17.22 18.56 0.02
N VAL A 55 17.53 19.43 -0.94
CA VAL A 55 18.80 19.37 -1.66
C VAL A 55 19.68 20.49 -1.13
N HIS A 56 20.48 20.17 -0.13
CA HIS A 56 21.78 20.81 0.04
C HIS A 56 22.81 19.96 -0.70
N GLY A 57 23.71 20.62 -1.41
CA GLY A 57 24.39 20.07 -2.57
C GLY A 57 25.34 18.89 -2.30
N ALA A 58 25.60 18.20 -3.40
CA ALA A 58 26.72 17.29 -3.68
C ALA A 58 26.43 15.78 -3.58
N THR A 59 26.62 15.18 -4.75
CA THR A 59 26.56 13.76 -5.14
C THR A 59 27.49 12.81 -4.36
N ALA A 60 28.35 13.31 -3.48
CA ALA A 60 29.16 12.51 -2.54
C ALA A 60 28.41 12.16 -1.24
N GLU A 61 27.31 12.86 -0.94
CA GLU A 61 26.55 12.72 0.31
C GLU A 61 25.52 11.58 0.25
N SER A 62 25.33 10.92 -0.89
CA SER A 62 24.34 9.84 -1.05
C SER A 62 24.70 8.56 -0.27
N ALA A 63 25.99 8.22 -0.17
CA ALA A 63 26.48 7.12 0.65
C ALA A 63 26.46 7.48 2.16
N ALA A 64 26.76 8.73 2.50
CA ALA A 64 26.64 9.24 3.87
C ALA A 64 25.17 9.32 4.31
N ALA A 65 24.26 9.75 3.43
CA ALA A 65 22.82 9.79 3.65
C ALA A 65 22.22 8.39 3.86
N ALA A 66 22.76 7.35 3.21
CA ALA A 66 22.40 5.97 3.50
C ALA A 66 22.79 5.57 4.94
N SER A 67 23.98 5.99 5.42
CA SER A 67 24.41 5.76 6.81
C SER A 67 23.63 6.58 7.84
N VAL A 68 23.22 7.81 7.49
CA VAL A 68 22.35 8.66 8.33
C VAL A 68 20.91 8.13 8.35
N ALA A 69 20.43 7.51 7.28
CA ALA A 69 19.15 6.81 7.26
C ALA A 69 19.10 5.65 8.27
N PHE A 70 20.25 5.04 8.60
CA PHE A 70 20.34 4.03 9.66
C PHE A 70 20.27 4.60 11.09
N GLN A 71 20.63 5.87 11.29
CA GLN A 71 20.52 6.53 12.61
C GLN A 71 19.08 6.96 12.97
N GLY A 72 18.10 6.68 12.11
CA GLY A 72 16.69 6.88 12.40
C GLY A 72 16.30 8.34 12.22
N SER A 73 16.00 8.70 10.97
CA SER A 73 15.42 10.00 10.60
C SER A 73 14.36 10.45 11.60
N ALA A 74 14.46 11.69 12.09
CA ALA A 74 13.47 12.31 12.96
C ALA A 74 12.05 12.23 12.36
N SER A 75 11.93 12.26 11.02
CA SER A 75 10.65 12.06 10.34
C SER A 75 10.01 10.70 10.64
N ARG A 76 10.81 9.64 10.66
CA ARG A 76 10.35 8.27 10.95
C ARG A 76 10.01 8.11 12.42
N GLN A 77 10.77 8.74 13.31
CA GLN A 77 10.51 8.73 14.75
C GLN A 77 9.16 9.39 15.08
N LEU A 78 8.74 10.42 14.33
CA LEU A 78 7.42 11.04 14.47
C LEU A 78 6.32 10.26 13.73
N ALA A 79 6.59 9.76 12.52
CA ALA A 79 5.60 9.05 11.71
C ALA A 79 5.12 7.75 12.36
N MET A 80 6.02 6.98 13.00
CA MET A 80 5.69 5.67 13.56
C MET A 80 4.67 5.74 14.72
N PRO A 81 4.82 6.60 15.74
CA PRO A 81 3.79 6.82 16.77
C PRO A 81 2.47 7.33 16.20
N VAL A 82 2.51 8.22 15.20
CA VAL A 82 1.29 8.74 14.55
C VAL A 82 0.54 7.62 13.82
N ILE A 83 1.25 6.74 13.10
CA ILE A 83 0.67 5.54 12.49
C ILE A 83 0.01 4.67 13.57
N ALA A 84 0.73 4.38 14.66
CA ALA A 84 0.21 3.56 15.75
C ALA A 84 -1.07 4.19 16.35
N PHE A 85 -1.07 5.50 16.58
CA PHE A 85 -2.23 6.23 17.10
C PHE A 85 -3.45 6.11 16.18
N PHE A 86 -3.32 6.41 14.88
CA PHE A 86 -4.43 6.27 13.93
C PHE A 86 -4.90 4.83 13.77
N CYS A 87 -4.00 3.85 13.83
CA CYS A 87 -4.38 2.45 13.81
C CYS A 87 -5.21 2.06 15.06
N LEU A 88 -4.80 2.51 16.24
CA LEU A 88 -5.56 2.27 17.48
C LEU A 88 -6.93 2.97 17.47
N LEU A 89 -7.01 4.21 16.96
CA LEU A 89 -8.28 4.91 16.75
C LEU A 89 -9.21 4.13 15.81
N LEU A 90 -8.70 3.66 14.67
CA LEU A 90 -9.47 2.83 13.74
C LEU A 90 -9.91 1.50 14.37
N LEU A 91 -9.09 0.92 15.26
CA LEU A 91 -9.45 -0.28 16.00
C LEU A 91 -10.49 -0.01 17.10
N ARG A 92 -10.59 1.21 17.63
CA ARG A 92 -11.61 1.58 18.61
C ARG A 92 -12.96 1.89 17.94
N GLU A 93 -12.96 2.69 16.88
CA GLU A 93 -14.18 3.29 16.33
C GLU A 93 -14.97 2.38 15.38
N LEU A 94 -14.33 1.39 14.76
CA LEU A 94 -14.98 0.55 13.76
C LEU A 94 -15.47 -0.81 14.30
N PRO A 95 -16.52 -1.41 13.74
CA PRO A 95 -16.97 -2.77 14.07
C PRO A 95 -16.05 -3.83 13.46
N ARG A 96 -15.69 -4.86 14.23
CA ARG A 96 -14.70 -5.88 13.84
C ARG A 96 -15.20 -6.68 12.64
N ARG A 97 -14.37 -6.82 11.59
CA ARG A 97 -14.59 -7.82 10.53
C ARG A 97 -13.62 -8.98 10.75
N GLY A 98 -14.15 -10.20 10.89
CA GLY A 98 -13.34 -11.41 10.99
C GLY A 98 -12.66 -11.72 9.66
N ARG A 99 -11.33 -11.78 9.65
CA ARG A 99 -10.52 -12.26 8.51
C ARG A 99 -9.32 -13.12 8.91
N PHE A 100 -9.06 -13.23 10.20
CA PHE A 100 -7.94 -14.03 10.73
C PHE A 100 -8.49 -15.34 11.25
N GLU A 101 -8.83 -16.24 10.33
CA GLU A 101 -9.23 -17.62 10.63
C GLU A 101 -8.16 -18.58 10.11
N GLY A 102 -8.02 -19.73 10.78
CA GLY A 102 -7.10 -20.81 10.38
C GLY A 102 -5.71 -20.78 11.01
N HIS A 103 -4.87 -21.74 10.59
CA HIS A 103 -3.57 -22.06 11.19
C HIS A 103 -2.51 -20.95 11.02
N LEU A 104 -2.66 -20.07 10.03
CA LEU A 104 -1.72 -18.99 9.75
C LEU A 104 -1.54 -18.04 10.94
N ARG A 105 -2.56 -17.88 11.79
CA ARG A 105 -2.49 -17.06 13.00
C ARG A 105 -1.45 -17.57 14.00
N TYR A 106 -1.29 -18.89 14.09
CA TYR A 106 -0.33 -19.51 15.02
C TYR A 106 1.09 -19.32 14.52
N PHE A 107 1.33 -19.51 13.22
CA PHE A 107 2.63 -19.23 12.60
C PHE A 107 3.01 -17.75 12.72
N ALA A 108 2.06 -16.84 12.48
CA ALA A 108 2.28 -15.41 12.68
C ALA A 108 2.61 -15.09 14.15
N ALA A 109 1.87 -15.65 15.11
CA ALA A 109 2.15 -15.45 16.53
C ALA A 109 3.52 -16.01 16.94
N ALA A 110 3.86 -17.22 16.49
CA ALA A 110 5.17 -17.82 16.74
C ALA A 110 6.31 -16.97 16.19
N TYR A 111 6.15 -16.39 14.99
CA TYR A 111 7.12 -15.48 14.41
C TYR A 111 7.28 -14.18 15.21
N VAL A 112 6.18 -13.61 15.72
CA VAL A 112 6.25 -12.42 16.60
C VAL A 112 6.95 -12.75 17.91
N ILE A 113 6.65 -13.88 18.53
CA ILE A 113 7.33 -14.34 19.75
C ILE A 113 8.82 -14.52 19.47
N TRP A 114 9.17 -15.18 18.37
CA TRP A 114 10.56 -15.34 17.95
C TRP A 114 11.29 -14.01 17.76
N ALA A 115 10.63 -13.05 17.10
CA ALA A 115 11.18 -11.70 16.90
C ALA A 115 11.35 -10.91 18.21
N VAL A 116 10.52 -11.16 19.23
CA VAL A 116 10.69 -10.55 20.56
C VAL A 116 11.85 -11.21 21.31
N MET A 117 11.94 -12.54 21.27
CA MET A 117 13.02 -13.28 21.94
C MET A 117 14.40 -12.94 21.36
N SER A 118 14.48 -12.55 20.08
CA SER A 118 15.77 -12.23 19.44
C SER A 118 16.53 -11.05 20.06
N VAL A 119 15.86 -10.22 20.86
CA VAL A 119 16.51 -9.16 21.65
C VAL A 119 17.45 -9.75 22.72
N ALA A 120 17.15 -10.95 23.26
CA ALA A 120 17.92 -11.54 24.34
C ALA A 120 19.32 -12.03 23.91
N TRP A 121 19.50 -12.34 22.62
CA TRP A 121 20.76 -12.84 22.06
C TRP A 121 21.36 -11.91 21.01
N SER A 122 20.89 -10.67 20.90
CA SER A 122 21.43 -9.71 19.93
C SER A 122 22.69 -9.03 20.46
N ASP A 123 23.69 -8.84 19.60
CA ASP A 123 24.94 -8.12 19.92
C ASP A 123 24.69 -6.65 20.32
N ASP A 124 23.69 -6.01 19.72
CA ASP A 124 23.22 -4.67 20.08
C ASP A 124 21.70 -4.69 20.40
N PRO A 125 21.33 -4.90 21.68
CA PRO A 125 19.94 -4.92 22.12
C PRO A 125 19.21 -3.61 21.87
N SER A 126 19.93 -2.47 21.88
CA SER A 126 19.32 -1.15 21.73
C SER A 126 18.82 -0.92 20.31
N LEU A 127 19.63 -1.29 19.31
CA LEU A 127 19.24 -1.22 17.90
C LEU A 127 18.16 -2.26 17.57
N THR A 128 18.29 -3.46 18.14
CA THR A 128 17.32 -4.54 17.94
C THR A 128 15.95 -4.16 18.50
N LEU A 129 15.89 -3.55 19.68
CA LEU A 129 14.66 -3.06 20.28
C LEU A 129 13.98 -1.98 19.42
N LYS A 130 14.74 -1.02 18.88
CA LYS A 130 14.20 0.01 17.97
C LYS A 130 13.56 -0.61 16.72
N ARG A 131 14.23 -1.61 16.12
CA ARG A 131 13.69 -2.34 14.95
C ARG A 131 12.46 -3.16 15.32
N LEU A 132 12.45 -3.78 16.50
CA LEU A 132 11.30 -4.54 17.01
C LEU A 132 10.07 -3.65 17.20
N VAL A 133 10.23 -2.45 17.76
CA VAL A 133 9.11 -1.49 17.92
C VAL A 133 8.51 -1.13 16.56
N VAL A 134 9.35 -0.80 15.56
CA VAL A 134 8.87 -0.49 14.20
C VAL A 134 8.16 -1.70 13.58
N PHE A 135 8.69 -2.90 13.77
CA PHE A 135 8.06 -4.14 13.31
C PHE A 135 6.67 -4.37 13.93
N LEU A 136 6.54 -4.17 15.24
CA LEU A 136 5.25 -4.30 15.95
C LEU A 136 4.23 -3.25 15.48
N ILE A 137 4.65 -2.02 15.23
CA ILE A 137 3.78 -0.97 14.65
C ILE A 137 3.31 -1.36 13.24
N ASN A 138 4.21 -1.92 12.41
CA ASN A 138 3.83 -2.41 11.08
C ASN A 138 2.83 -3.57 11.16
N ILE A 139 3.01 -4.52 12.09
CA ILE A 139 2.03 -5.59 12.34
C ILE A 139 0.68 -5.00 12.74
N LEU A 140 0.68 -4.04 13.67
CA LEU A 140 -0.54 -3.36 14.11
C LEU A 140 -1.25 -2.68 12.93
N ALA A 141 -0.50 -2.02 12.05
CA ALA A 141 -1.03 -1.41 10.84
C ALA A 141 -1.65 -2.46 9.91
N ILE A 142 -0.91 -3.52 9.56
CA ILE A 142 -1.41 -4.62 8.71
C ILE A 142 -2.67 -5.24 9.29
N TYR A 143 -2.68 -5.51 10.60
CA TYR A 143 -3.83 -6.06 11.31
C TYR A 143 -5.05 -5.11 11.26
N THR A 144 -4.83 -3.82 11.48
CA THR A 144 -5.86 -2.79 11.40
C THR A 144 -6.44 -2.70 9.99
N PHE A 145 -5.59 -2.63 8.97
CA PHE A 145 -6.02 -2.64 7.57
C PHE A 145 -6.86 -3.89 7.30
N ALA A 146 -6.32 -5.08 7.59
CA ALA A 146 -6.97 -6.36 7.37
C ALA A 146 -8.40 -6.43 7.95
N ARG A 147 -8.60 -5.88 9.15
CA ARG A 147 -9.91 -5.89 9.84
C ARG A 147 -10.85 -4.75 9.49
N ARG A 148 -10.34 -3.57 9.12
CA ARG A 148 -11.17 -2.36 8.96
C ARG A 148 -11.48 -2.02 7.51
N PHE A 149 -10.56 -2.33 6.61
CA PHE A 149 -10.67 -1.96 5.21
C PHE A 149 -11.14 -3.16 4.37
N SER A 150 -12.06 -2.90 3.44
CA SER A 150 -12.39 -3.84 2.37
C SER A 150 -11.22 -3.96 1.40
N LEU A 151 -11.19 -5.04 0.61
CA LEU A 151 -10.12 -5.24 -0.38
C LEU A 151 -10.04 -4.07 -1.39
N VAL A 152 -11.21 -3.54 -1.78
CA VAL A 152 -11.31 -2.40 -2.72
C VAL A 152 -10.78 -1.12 -2.07
N GLU A 153 -11.11 -0.86 -0.80
CA GLU A 153 -10.59 0.32 -0.07
C GLU A 153 -9.06 0.22 0.13
N MET A 154 -8.54 -0.95 0.48
CA MET A 154 -7.09 -1.19 0.57
C MET A 154 -6.40 -0.96 -0.77
N SER A 155 -6.97 -1.49 -1.85
CA SER A 155 -6.42 -1.34 -3.19
C SER A 155 -6.46 0.12 -3.63
N ALA A 156 -7.53 0.85 -3.36
CA ALA A 156 -7.61 2.28 -3.63
C ALA A 156 -6.51 3.04 -2.88
N LEU A 157 -6.38 2.82 -1.57
CA LEU A 157 -5.36 3.49 -0.77
C LEU A 157 -3.94 3.16 -1.26
N ALA A 158 -3.64 1.87 -1.46
CA ALA A 158 -2.34 1.43 -1.95
C ALA A 158 -2.04 2.08 -3.31
N PHE A 159 -2.97 2.04 -4.26
CA PHE A 159 -2.81 2.63 -5.58
C PHE A 159 -2.50 4.12 -5.53
N PHE A 160 -3.24 4.90 -4.74
CA PHE A 160 -3.00 6.34 -4.62
C PHE A 160 -1.67 6.63 -3.91
N VAL A 161 -1.37 5.94 -2.81
CA VAL A 161 -0.12 6.15 -2.07
C VAL A 161 1.08 5.81 -2.94
N THR A 162 1.15 4.62 -3.53
CA THR A 162 2.28 4.23 -4.40
C THR A 162 2.28 4.98 -5.73
N GLY A 163 1.12 5.37 -6.23
CA GLY A 163 0.99 6.21 -7.42
C GLY A 163 1.58 7.59 -7.20
N THR A 164 1.35 8.21 -6.04
CA THR A 164 2.01 9.47 -5.70
C THR A 164 3.52 9.31 -5.62
N VAL A 165 4.02 8.17 -5.13
CA VAL A 165 5.46 7.86 -5.09
C VAL A 165 6.03 7.78 -6.51
N ALA A 166 5.32 7.12 -7.43
CA ALA A 166 5.72 7.06 -8.83
C ALA A 166 5.75 8.43 -9.51
N ILE A 167 4.75 9.28 -9.26
CA ILE A 167 4.67 10.64 -9.82
C ILE A 167 5.82 11.51 -9.29
N LEU A 168 6.08 11.48 -7.99
CA LEU A 168 7.17 12.26 -7.40
C LEU A 168 8.55 11.75 -7.81
N ALA A 169 8.72 10.44 -7.98
CA ALA A 169 9.93 9.87 -8.55
C ALA A 169 10.16 10.35 -10.00
N LEU A 170 9.10 10.36 -10.81
CA LEU A 170 9.17 10.88 -12.19
C LEU A 170 9.49 12.38 -12.21
N TYR A 171 8.88 13.15 -11.31
CA TYR A 171 9.20 14.56 -11.14
C TYR A 171 10.65 14.78 -10.71
N GLY A 172 11.18 13.97 -9.78
CA GLY A 172 12.57 14.00 -9.37
C GLY A 172 13.54 13.77 -10.53
N ASP A 173 13.33 12.71 -11.32
CA ASP A 173 14.22 12.35 -12.42
C ASP A 173 14.14 13.36 -13.60
N VAL A 174 12.93 13.84 -13.92
CA VAL A 174 12.70 14.72 -15.09
C VAL A 174 13.02 16.19 -14.78
N VAL A 175 12.49 16.71 -13.68
CA VAL A 175 12.48 18.15 -13.40
C VAL A 175 13.63 18.57 -12.50
N MET A 176 13.98 17.77 -11.50
CA MET A 176 14.98 18.17 -10.51
C MET A 176 16.39 17.77 -10.92
N GLN A 177 16.57 16.51 -11.32
CA GLN A 177 17.88 15.97 -11.65
C GLN A 177 18.22 16.14 -13.13
N HIS A 178 17.22 16.25 -14.01
CA HIS A 178 17.37 16.25 -15.47
C HIS A 178 18.14 15.02 -16.01
N ILE A 179 18.01 13.87 -15.33
CA ILE A 179 18.68 12.61 -15.68
C ILE A 179 17.76 11.68 -16.49
N PHE A 180 16.49 12.06 -16.67
CA PHE A 180 15.51 11.23 -17.40
C PHE A 180 15.91 11.03 -18.88
N ASP A 181 16.56 9.89 -19.14
CA ASP A 181 16.95 9.47 -20.49
C ASP A 181 16.54 8.01 -20.75
N PRO A 182 15.30 7.77 -21.23
CA PRO A 182 14.81 6.42 -21.46
C PRO A 182 15.51 5.70 -22.62
N ARG A 183 16.28 6.41 -23.45
CA ARG A 183 17.01 5.81 -24.58
C ARG A 183 18.40 5.33 -24.18
N ASN A 184 18.94 5.84 -23.09
CA ASN A 184 20.25 5.44 -22.61
C ASN A 184 20.20 4.02 -22.05
N ALA A 185 21.12 3.19 -22.54
CA ALA A 185 21.27 1.81 -22.12
C ALA A 185 21.74 1.66 -20.67
N ASP A 186 22.14 2.71 -19.97
CA ASP A 186 22.54 2.65 -18.55
C ASP A 186 21.55 3.35 -17.61
N TYR A 187 20.50 3.99 -18.15
CA TYR A 187 19.52 4.68 -17.35
C TYR A 187 18.69 3.70 -16.50
N ARG A 188 18.50 4.05 -15.22
CA ARG A 188 17.65 3.33 -14.28
C ARG A 188 16.76 4.33 -13.56
N PHE A 189 15.45 4.14 -13.69
CA PHE A 189 14.46 4.94 -12.99
C PHE A 189 14.59 4.73 -11.47
N GLN A 190 14.90 5.80 -10.75
CA GLN A 190 15.16 5.81 -9.31
C GLN A 190 14.32 6.89 -8.62
N GLY A 191 14.34 8.12 -9.15
CA GLY A 191 13.60 9.24 -8.61
C GLY A 191 14.01 9.56 -7.18
N VAL A 192 13.07 9.33 -6.26
CA VAL A 192 13.19 9.66 -4.82
C VAL A 192 13.64 8.47 -3.96
N ALA A 193 13.87 7.31 -4.55
CA ALA A 193 14.24 6.08 -3.85
C ALA A 193 15.30 5.29 -4.64
N GLU A 194 15.90 4.28 -4.00
CA GLU A 194 16.68 3.28 -4.73
C GLU A 194 15.79 2.55 -5.76
N ALA A 195 16.37 2.18 -6.92
CA ALA A 195 15.65 1.52 -8.02
C ALA A 195 14.82 0.31 -7.55
N ASN A 196 15.34 -0.46 -6.59
CA ASN A 196 14.66 -1.65 -6.06
C ASN A 196 13.41 -1.30 -5.24
N TYR A 197 13.50 -0.30 -4.35
CA TYR A 197 12.35 0.16 -3.57
C TYR A 197 11.28 0.81 -4.46
N GLN A 198 11.72 1.54 -5.49
CA GLN A 198 10.83 2.13 -6.47
C GLN A 198 10.08 1.05 -7.27
N ALA A 199 10.79 0.01 -7.70
CA ALA A 199 10.20 -1.12 -8.39
C ALA A 199 9.17 -1.85 -7.52
N MET A 200 9.44 -2.07 -6.22
CA MET A 200 8.45 -2.65 -5.29
C MET A 200 7.19 -1.79 -5.18
N SER A 201 7.34 -0.47 -5.08
CA SER A 201 6.21 0.48 -5.01
C SER A 201 5.37 0.45 -6.28
N LEU A 202 6.01 0.41 -7.45
CA LEU A 202 5.33 0.28 -8.74
C LEU A 202 4.59 -1.04 -8.89
N VAL A 203 5.15 -2.14 -8.42
CA VAL A 203 4.48 -3.46 -8.41
C VAL A 203 3.21 -3.42 -7.55
N VAL A 204 3.28 -2.83 -6.36
CA VAL A 204 2.10 -2.63 -5.50
C VAL A 204 1.06 -1.73 -6.18
N CYS A 205 1.51 -0.66 -6.86
CA CYS A 205 0.66 0.23 -7.65
C CYS A 205 -0.08 -0.53 -8.76
N ILE A 206 0.63 -1.37 -9.52
CA ILE A 206 0.06 -2.16 -10.60
C ILE A 206 -0.98 -3.15 -10.06
N PHE A 207 -0.68 -3.92 -9.01
CA PHE A 207 -1.63 -4.90 -8.49
C PHE A 207 -2.87 -4.28 -7.86
N SER A 208 -2.68 -3.19 -7.13
CA SER A 208 -3.79 -2.45 -6.55
C SER A 208 -4.66 -1.81 -7.65
N GLY A 209 -4.05 -1.24 -8.68
CA GLY A 209 -4.74 -0.69 -9.84
C GLY A 209 -5.49 -1.75 -10.66
N LEU A 210 -4.89 -2.93 -10.88
CA LEU A 210 -5.56 -4.06 -11.54
C LEU A 210 -6.76 -4.57 -10.73
N THR A 211 -6.61 -4.66 -9.41
CA THR A 211 -7.72 -5.04 -8.52
C THR A 211 -8.87 -4.02 -8.59
N LEU A 212 -8.56 -2.73 -8.65
CA LEU A 212 -9.56 -1.68 -8.85
C LEU A 212 -10.19 -1.73 -10.25
N PHE A 213 -9.40 -2.00 -11.28
CA PHE A 213 -9.85 -2.10 -12.66
C PHE A 213 -10.92 -3.19 -12.84
N ASP A 214 -10.74 -4.32 -12.14
CA ASP A 214 -11.71 -5.41 -12.07
C ASP A 214 -12.98 -4.99 -11.29
N ARG A 215 -12.80 -4.46 -10.08
CA ARG A 215 -13.90 -4.22 -9.14
C ARG A 215 -14.68 -2.91 -9.36
N ARG A 216 -14.15 -1.96 -10.13
CA ARG A 216 -14.74 -0.62 -10.36
C ARG A 216 -14.73 -0.27 -11.86
N PRO A 217 -15.71 -0.76 -12.66
CA PRO A 217 -15.71 -0.56 -14.11
C PRO A 217 -15.78 0.90 -14.54
N THR A 218 -16.41 1.77 -13.75
CA THR A 218 -16.47 3.21 -14.00
C THR A 218 -15.10 3.90 -13.96
N TRP A 219 -14.13 3.34 -13.23
CA TRP A 219 -12.79 3.91 -13.08
C TRP A 219 -11.82 3.48 -14.17
N ARG A 220 -12.20 2.54 -15.05
CA ARG A 220 -11.32 1.95 -16.07
C ARG A 220 -10.70 2.96 -17.01
N LYS A 221 -11.43 4.01 -17.40
CA LYS A 221 -10.94 5.07 -18.27
C LYS A 221 -9.75 5.82 -17.67
N PHE A 222 -9.75 6.02 -16.34
CA PHE A 222 -8.67 6.68 -15.62
C PHE A 222 -7.56 5.70 -15.23
N LEU A 223 -7.92 4.48 -14.85
CA LEU A 223 -6.95 3.47 -14.41
C LEU A 223 -6.13 2.89 -15.56
N ALA A 224 -6.68 2.77 -16.77
CA ALA A 224 -5.97 2.22 -17.93
C ALA A 224 -4.66 2.98 -18.25
N PRO A 225 -4.68 4.32 -18.47
CA PRO A 225 -3.44 5.04 -18.76
C PRO A 225 -2.47 5.05 -17.57
N ALA A 226 -2.98 5.14 -16.34
CA ALA A 226 -2.14 5.12 -15.14
C ALA A 226 -1.41 3.77 -14.96
N LEU A 227 -2.10 2.64 -15.20
CA LEU A 227 -1.50 1.32 -15.18
C LEU A 227 -0.45 1.15 -16.27
N PHE A 228 -0.76 1.61 -17.49
CA PHE A 228 0.17 1.57 -18.61
C PHE A 228 1.45 2.37 -18.29
N ALA A 229 1.32 3.58 -17.76
CA ALA A 229 2.45 4.39 -17.30
C ALA A 229 3.24 3.67 -16.18
N ALA A 230 2.57 3.06 -15.20
CA ALA A 230 3.24 2.33 -14.13
C ALA A 230 4.06 1.13 -14.66
N PHE A 231 3.59 0.43 -15.70
CA PHE A 231 4.36 -0.63 -16.36
C PHE A 231 5.60 -0.11 -17.08
N ILE A 232 5.47 1.01 -17.81
CA ILE A 232 6.62 1.66 -18.47
C ILE A 232 7.66 2.07 -17.42
N LEU A 233 7.23 2.74 -16.34
CA LEU A 233 8.14 3.12 -15.26
C LEU A 233 8.79 1.90 -14.61
N LEU A 234 8.05 0.80 -14.42
CA LEU A 234 8.59 -0.43 -13.87
C LEU A 234 9.66 -1.02 -14.79
N TYR A 235 9.43 -1.04 -16.10
CA TYR A 235 10.43 -1.48 -17.07
C TYR A 235 11.70 -0.60 -16.98
N LEU A 236 11.55 0.72 -16.88
CA LEU A 236 12.67 1.66 -16.74
C LEU A 236 13.46 1.50 -15.44
N THR A 237 12.92 0.87 -14.38
CA THR A 237 13.71 0.58 -13.16
C THR A 237 14.79 -0.49 -13.39
N ARG A 238 14.62 -1.33 -14.42
CA ARG A 238 15.48 -2.47 -14.76
C ARG A 238 15.72 -3.46 -13.60
N SER A 239 14.80 -3.54 -12.64
CA SER A 239 14.90 -4.51 -11.55
C SER A 239 14.43 -5.89 -12.00
N ARG A 240 15.39 -6.80 -12.25
CA ARG A 240 15.13 -8.19 -12.68
C ARG A 240 14.21 -8.96 -11.72
N VAL A 241 14.35 -8.72 -10.41
CA VAL A 241 13.56 -9.43 -9.39
C VAL A 241 12.11 -8.92 -9.41
N SER A 242 11.90 -7.61 -9.45
CA SER A 242 10.57 -7.02 -9.47
C SER A 242 9.81 -7.33 -10.76
N THR A 243 10.49 -7.38 -11.91
CA THR A 243 9.87 -7.81 -13.17
C THR A 243 9.42 -9.26 -13.12
N ILE A 244 10.25 -10.18 -12.62
CA ILE A 244 9.88 -11.59 -12.44
C ILE A 244 8.67 -11.72 -11.50
N ILE A 245 8.67 -11.04 -10.36
CA ILE A 245 7.55 -11.09 -9.41
C ILE A 245 6.28 -10.53 -10.06
N CYS A 246 6.39 -9.42 -10.78
CA CYS A 246 5.27 -8.81 -11.49
C CYS A 246 4.69 -9.79 -12.52
N LEU A 247 5.54 -10.41 -13.34
CA LEU A 247 5.14 -11.41 -14.35
C LEU A 247 4.50 -12.65 -13.72
N MET A 248 5.11 -13.20 -12.67
CA MET A 248 4.61 -14.40 -12.00
C MET A 248 3.22 -14.14 -11.41
N MET A 249 3.05 -13.03 -10.69
CA MET A 249 1.79 -12.69 -10.05
C MET A 249 0.74 -12.24 -11.08
N ALA A 250 1.13 -11.57 -12.16
CA ALA A 250 0.28 -11.29 -13.31
C ALA A 250 -0.20 -12.59 -13.98
N GLY A 251 0.68 -13.60 -14.11
CA GLY A 251 0.35 -14.94 -14.57
C GLY A 251 -0.63 -15.66 -13.65
N ILE A 252 -0.40 -15.61 -12.32
CA ILE A 252 -1.32 -16.18 -11.31
C ILE A 252 -2.68 -15.48 -11.38
N MET A 253 -2.70 -14.15 -11.50
CA MET A 253 -3.93 -13.38 -11.68
C MET A 253 -4.63 -13.80 -12.97
N MET A 254 -3.94 -13.85 -14.11
CA MET A 254 -4.52 -14.34 -15.37
C MET A 254 -5.10 -15.74 -15.22
N PHE A 255 -4.37 -16.67 -14.60
CA PHE A 255 -4.81 -18.06 -14.43
C PHE A 255 -6.02 -18.19 -13.49
N ARG A 256 -6.05 -17.43 -12.38
CA ARG A 256 -7.20 -17.42 -11.47
C ARG A 256 -8.40 -16.67 -12.05
N LEU A 257 -8.16 -15.68 -12.90
CA LEU A 257 -9.19 -14.80 -13.44
C LEU A 257 -9.73 -15.25 -14.80
N THR A 258 -9.03 -16.10 -15.56
CA THR A 258 -9.60 -16.82 -16.72
C THR A 258 -10.69 -17.80 -16.30
N ARG A 259 -10.69 -18.29 -15.05
CA ARG A 259 -11.80 -19.09 -14.50
C ARG A 259 -13.04 -18.26 -14.11
N LYS A 260 -12.93 -16.94 -13.95
CA LYS A 260 -14.07 -16.04 -13.64
C LYS A 260 -13.96 -14.75 -14.43
N SER A 261 -14.59 -14.74 -15.61
CA SER A 261 -15.02 -13.59 -16.43
C SER A 261 -14.30 -12.26 -16.18
N LEU A 262 -13.03 -12.17 -16.58
CA LEU A 262 -12.35 -10.89 -16.71
C LEU A 262 -12.59 -10.36 -18.13
N SER A 263 -12.96 -9.08 -18.25
CA SER A 263 -13.23 -8.47 -19.55
C SER A 263 -11.99 -8.56 -20.44
N ALA A 264 -12.18 -8.96 -21.69
CA ALA A 264 -11.13 -9.08 -22.72
C ALA A 264 -10.06 -7.96 -22.71
N PRO A 265 -10.38 -6.66 -22.54
CA PRO A 265 -9.35 -5.60 -22.51
C PRO A 265 -8.34 -5.71 -21.37
N ALA A 266 -8.74 -6.19 -20.19
CA ALA A 266 -7.80 -6.33 -19.07
C ALA A 266 -6.87 -7.53 -19.26
N ARG A 267 -7.33 -8.59 -19.93
CA ARG A 267 -6.46 -9.69 -20.38
C ARG A 267 -5.46 -9.19 -21.42
N ALA A 268 -5.91 -8.40 -22.39
CA ALA A 268 -5.04 -7.81 -23.40
C ALA A 268 -4.00 -6.87 -22.79
N MET A 269 -4.40 -5.95 -21.90
CA MET A 269 -3.47 -5.05 -21.22
C MET A 269 -2.41 -5.80 -20.40
N LEU A 270 -2.83 -6.86 -19.70
CA LEU A 270 -1.94 -7.62 -18.83
C LEU A 270 -1.01 -8.53 -19.66
N ALA A 271 -1.48 -9.07 -20.79
CA ALA A 271 -0.64 -9.76 -21.77
C ALA A 271 0.38 -8.81 -22.41
N VAL A 272 -0.04 -7.61 -22.84
CA VAL A 272 0.84 -6.57 -23.40
C VAL A 272 1.87 -6.12 -22.36
N ALA A 273 1.45 -5.94 -21.11
CA ALA A 273 2.34 -5.58 -20.01
C ALA A 273 3.36 -6.69 -19.72
N CYS A 274 2.94 -7.96 -19.73
CA CYS A 274 3.87 -9.08 -19.63
C CYS A 274 4.84 -9.11 -20.81
N LEU A 275 4.36 -8.89 -22.03
CA LEU A 275 5.19 -8.88 -23.24
C LEU A 275 6.22 -7.75 -23.21
N ALA A 276 5.79 -6.54 -22.81
CA ALA A 276 6.64 -5.35 -22.70
C ALA A 276 7.70 -5.46 -21.60
N VAL A 277 7.49 -6.32 -20.60
CA VAL A 277 8.47 -6.59 -19.53
C VAL A 277 9.45 -7.70 -19.94
N VAL A 278 9.04 -8.63 -20.80
CA VAL A 278 9.86 -9.78 -21.24
C VAL A 278 10.73 -9.43 -22.45
N LEU A 279 10.26 -8.56 -23.34
CA LEU A 279 11.04 -8.09 -24.48
C LEU A 279 11.96 -6.95 -24.02
N PRO A 280 13.28 -7.16 -23.92
CA PRO A 280 14.23 -6.09 -23.66
C PRO A 280 14.24 -5.07 -24.81
#